data_AF-A0A958PBQ1-F1
#
_entry.id   AF-A0A958PBQ1-F1
#
_cell.length_a   1.000
_cell.length_b   1.000
_cell.length_c   1.000
_cell.angle_alpha   90.00
_cell.angle_beta   90.00
_cell.angle_gamma   90.00
#
_symmetry.space_group_name_H-M   'P 1'
#
loop_
_entity.id
_entity.type
_entity.pdbx_description
1 polymer ?
#
loop_
_entity_poly.entity_id
_entity_poly.type
_entity_poly.pdbx_seq_one_letter_code
_entity_poly.pdbx_strand_id
1 'polypeptide(L)'
;MYLSILLLGNFIFIGLLLRSQHKLKEAHFQLKSIKVPKANLEENQTPASQYLDAEKSISRAYNIGSELILNISKNFSKVSQAFSENNSDLEKMKESIQTINRQLKISNDSLLNLNQTLGAMTKIKEGLERNNESLQLVIEKTKFIEEISFQAKLLSFNASIEAARAGEHGRGFSVVAHEVANLATTSSLASKEIADFVKSSQNISHEFKELAESVFSNSTINAQGLKKDFEEVTLSLKDSMSFIQRISSQSDETTHLIGNIEASSKTSLESLIKLLSDSLGEVTGKRIEDLSVQDTNLRLDQFYKIIDVRQLKEWNDELGHIKNAELMTLQDNLEKKLKDLPRSERYLFVCRSGGRSAKAARIAQMMGFTKVYNMEGGMLKWKDHGLPSYRDTKAA
;
A
#
# COMPACT_ATOMS: atom_id res chain seq x y z
N MET A 1 -6.12 6.26 -2.80
CA MET A 1 -6.56 6.77 -4.13
C MET A 1 -6.23 5.79 -5.25
N TYR A 2 -5.01 5.25 -5.33
CA TYR A 2 -4.64 4.25 -6.35
C TYR A 2 -5.45 2.93 -6.26
N LEU A 3 -5.66 2.41 -5.05
CA LEU A 3 -6.42 1.17 -4.83
C LEU A 3 -7.87 1.26 -5.35
N SER A 4 -8.52 2.40 -5.11
CA SER A 4 -9.91 2.63 -5.52
C SER A 4 -10.05 2.83 -7.03
N ILE A 5 -9.06 3.43 -7.69
CA ILE A 5 -9.03 3.59 -9.16
C ILE A 5 -8.80 2.23 -9.84
N LEU A 6 -7.88 1.40 -9.32
CA LEU A 6 -7.63 0.06 -9.85
C LEU A 6 -8.82 -0.88 -9.66
N LEU A 7 -9.46 -0.85 -8.50
CA LEU A 7 -10.66 -1.65 -8.25
C LEU A 7 -11.79 -1.24 -9.21
N LEU A 8 -12.02 0.06 -9.42
CA LEU A 8 -13.02 0.53 -10.38
C LEU A 8 -12.68 0.10 -11.81
N GLY A 9 -11.43 0.26 -12.23
CA GLY A 9 -10.95 -0.16 -13.57
C GLY A 9 -11.12 -1.65 -13.80
N ASN A 10 -10.78 -2.47 -12.80
CA ASN A 10 -10.92 -3.92 -12.88
C ASN A 10 -12.40 -4.35 -13.03
N PHE A 11 -13.32 -3.73 -12.29
CA PHE A 11 -14.76 -3.98 -12.45
C PHE A 11 -15.28 -3.61 -13.85
N ILE A 12 -14.85 -2.46 -14.39
CA ILE A 12 -15.24 -2.00 -15.72
C ILE A 12 -14.71 -2.96 -16.80
N PHE A 13 -13.46 -3.39 -16.68
CA PHE A 13 -12.83 -4.30 -17.63
C PHE A 13 -13.44 -5.70 -17.61
N ILE A 14 -13.66 -6.28 -16.43
CA ILE A 14 -14.36 -7.56 -16.28
C ILE A 14 -15.77 -7.47 -16.88
N GLY A 15 -16.48 -6.36 -16.67
CA GLY A 15 -17.78 -6.11 -17.29
C GLY A 15 -17.74 -6.07 -18.82
N LEU A 16 -16.68 -5.49 -19.41
CA LEU A 16 -16.46 -5.49 -20.86
C LEU A 16 -16.15 -6.90 -21.40
N LEU A 17 -15.34 -7.69 -20.69
CA LEU A 17 -15.02 -9.08 -21.04
C LEU A 17 -16.29 -9.95 -21.06
N LEU A 18 -17.12 -9.86 -20.03
CA LEU A 18 -18.39 -10.59 -19.94
C LEU A 18 -19.36 -10.23 -21.09
N ARG A 19 -19.46 -8.94 -21.42
CA ARG A 19 -20.27 -8.48 -22.57
C ARG A 19 -19.72 -9.00 -23.90
N SER A 20 -18.40 -9.07 -24.07
CA SER A 20 -17.77 -9.62 -25.27
C SER A 20 -18.01 -11.12 -25.40
N GLN A 21 -17.93 -11.88 -24.30
CA GLN A 21 -18.31 -13.29 -24.28
C GLN A 21 -19.77 -13.52 -24.68
N HIS A 22 -20.69 -12.69 -24.18
CA HIS A 22 -22.10 -12.78 -24.55
C HIS A 22 -22.30 -12.61 -26.06
N LYS A 23 -21.69 -11.58 -26.66
CA LYS A 23 -21.79 -11.33 -28.11
C LYS A 23 -21.18 -12.46 -28.95
N LEU A 24 -20.07 -13.01 -28.50
CA LEU A 24 -19.45 -14.18 -29.12
C LEU A 24 -20.42 -15.36 -29.11
N LYS A 25 -21.06 -15.62 -27.96
CA LYS A 25 -22.02 -16.73 -27.79
C LYS A 25 -23.26 -16.53 -28.67
N GLU A 26 -23.74 -15.30 -28.78
CA GLU A 26 -24.81 -14.88 -29.69
C GLU A 26 -24.46 -15.20 -31.14
N ALA A 27 -23.28 -14.76 -31.61
CA ALA A 27 -22.84 -15.00 -32.98
C ALA A 27 -22.70 -16.51 -33.29
N HIS A 28 -22.17 -17.29 -32.35
CA HIS A 28 -22.07 -18.74 -32.48
C HIS A 28 -23.44 -19.44 -32.52
N PHE A 29 -24.40 -18.98 -31.72
CA PHE A 29 -25.78 -19.48 -31.76
C PHE A 29 -26.46 -19.19 -33.11
N GLN A 30 -26.29 -17.96 -33.62
CA GLN A 30 -26.81 -17.57 -34.93
C GLN A 30 -26.25 -18.45 -36.05
N LEU A 31 -24.96 -18.80 -36.00
CA LEU A 31 -24.34 -19.72 -36.95
C LEU A 31 -25.00 -21.09 -37.00
N LYS A 32 -25.19 -21.73 -35.84
CA LYS A 32 -25.88 -23.03 -35.76
C LYS A 32 -27.32 -22.97 -36.24
N SER A 33 -27.92 -21.79 -36.24
CA SER A 33 -29.30 -21.58 -36.70
C SER A 33 -29.42 -21.31 -38.21
N ILE A 34 -28.30 -21.14 -38.93
CA ILE A 34 -28.29 -21.00 -40.39
C ILE A 34 -28.73 -22.34 -41.01
N LYS A 35 -29.90 -22.36 -41.64
CA LYS A 35 -30.30 -23.49 -42.49
C LYS A 35 -29.46 -23.45 -43.77
N VAL A 36 -28.63 -24.48 -43.98
CA VAL A 36 -27.94 -24.68 -45.27
C VAL A 36 -29.00 -24.76 -46.37
N PRO A 37 -28.95 -23.91 -47.40
CA PRO A 37 -29.88 -24.01 -48.52
C PRO A 37 -29.73 -25.40 -49.16
N LYS A 38 -30.80 -26.20 -49.17
CA LYS A 38 -30.85 -27.41 -49.99
C LYS A 38 -30.93 -26.95 -51.44
N ALA A 39 -29.79 -27.01 -52.12
CA ALA A 39 -29.55 -26.78 -53.54
C ALA A 39 -30.80 -26.51 -54.41
N ASN A 40 -30.94 -25.26 -54.88
CA ASN A 40 -31.40 -25.00 -56.24
C ASN A 40 -30.21 -24.43 -57.00
N LEU A 41 -29.80 -25.13 -58.06
CA LEU A 41 -28.57 -24.93 -58.83
C LEU A 41 -28.68 -23.86 -59.93
N GLU A 42 -29.56 -22.87 -59.74
CA GLU A 42 -29.73 -21.81 -60.75
C GLU A 42 -29.38 -20.45 -60.15
N GLU A 43 -28.34 -19.87 -60.76
CA GLU A 43 -27.83 -18.50 -60.62
C GLU A 43 -27.18 -18.13 -59.26
N ASN A 44 -25.85 -18.20 -59.26
CA ASN A 44 -24.95 -17.36 -58.47
C ASN A 44 -24.98 -17.51 -56.93
N GLN A 45 -25.40 -18.66 -56.39
CA GLN A 45 -25.36 -18.94 -54.94
C GLN A 45 -24.19 -19.85 -54.55
N THR A 46 -23.54 -19.49 -53.43
CA THR A 46 -22.39 -20.18 -52.82
C THR A 46 -22.68 -21.69 -52.61
N PRO A 47 -21.80 -22.62 -52.99
CA PRO A 47 -22.00 -24.06 -52.80
C PRO A 47 -22.25 -24.46 -51.34
N ALA A 48 -23.15 -25.41 -51.08
CA ALA A 48 -23.46 -25.90 -49.73
C ALA A 48 -22.24 -26.42 -48.93
N SER A 49 -21.19 -26.89 -49.62
CA SER A 49 -19.91 -27.25 -49.01
C SER A 49 -19.15 -26.04 -48.44
N GLN A 50 -19.17 -24.90 -49.14
CA GLN A 50 -18.56 -23.65 -48.67
C GLN A 50 -19.27 -23.09 -47.42
N TYR A 51 -20.59 -23.29 -47.30
CA TYR A 51 -21.35 -22.96 -46.08
C TYR A 51 -20.90 -23.80 -44.87
N LEU A 52 -20.72 -25.10 -45.05
CA LEU A 52 -20.32 -26.02 -43.98
C LEU A 52 -18.88 -25.78 -43.52
N ASP A 53 -17.97 -25.51 -44.46
CA ASP A 53 -16.57 -25.22 -44.15
C ASP A 53 -16.40 -23.86 -43.45
N ALA A 54 -17.21 -22.89 -43.83
CA ALA A 54 -17.29 -21.62 -43.14
C ALA A 54 -17.90 -21.75 -41.73
N GLU A 55 -18.99 -22.50 -41.55
CA GLU A 55 -19.58 -22.76 -40.24
C GLU A 55 -18.55 -23.38 -39.28
N LYS A 56 -17.79 -24.37 -39.77
CA LYS A 56 -16.69 -24.99 -39.02
C LYS A 56 -15.58 -23.99 -38.69
N SER A 57 -15.17 -23.17 -39.65
CA SER A 57 -14.09 -22.19 -39.47
C SER A 57 -14.48 -21.10 -38.47
N ILE A 58 -15.70 -20.58 -38.55
CA ILE A 58 -16.21 -19.56 -37.63
C ILE A 58 -16.47 -20.16 -36.25
N SER A 59 -16.94 -21.41 -36.15
CA SER A 59 -17.07 -22.12 -34.88
C SER A 59 -15.72 -22.36 -34.18
N ARG A 60 -14.66 -22.70 -34.94
CA ARG A 60 -13.29 -22.78 -34.39
C ARG A 60 -12.81 -21.41 -33.92
N ALA A 61 -12.98 -20.37 -34.72
CA ALA A 61 -12.58 -19.01 -34.36
C ALA A 61 -13.34 -18.49 -33.13
N TYR A 62 -14.61 -18.84 -32.96
CA TYR A 62 -15.38 -18.58 -31.75
C TYR A 62 -14.79 -19.28 -30.52
N ASN A 63 -14.50 -20.58 -30.61
CA ASN A 63 -13.96 -21.34 -29.49
C ASN A 63 -12.60 -20.78 -29.05
N ILE A 64 -11.70 -20.52 -30.01
CA ILE A 64 -10.39 -19.90 -29.76
C ILE A 64 -10.55 -18.51 -29.14
N GLY A 65 -11.43 -17.68 -29.69
CA GLY A 65 -11.69 -16.34 -29.17
C GLY A 65 -12.26 -16.35 -27.75
N SER A 66 -13.20 -17.26 -27.46
CA SER A 66 -13.81 -17.41 -26.14
C SER A 66 -12.80 -17.86 -25.09
N GLU A 67 -11.93 -18.82 -25.43
CA GLU A 67 -10.87 -19.30 -24.56
C GLU A 67 -9.83 -18.20 -24.28
N LEU A 68 -9.42 -17.46 -25.30
CA LEU A 68 -8.51 -16.32 -25.16
C LEU A 68 -9.05 -15.29 -24.17
N ILE A 69 -10.34 -14.98 -24.24
CA ILE A 69 -11.03 -14.04 -23.36
C ILE A 69 -11.03 -14.51 -21.91
N LEU A 70 -11.36 -15.78 -21.67
CA LEU A 70 -11.34 -16.35 -20.32
C LEU A 70 -9.94 -16.30 -19.72
N ASN A 71 -8.93 -16.65 -20.51
CA ASN A 71 -7.55 -16.67 -20.05
C ASN A 71 -7.03 -15.26 -19.74
N ILE A 72 -7.31 -14.27 -20.60
CA ILE A 72 -6.96 -12.86 -20.36
C ILE A 72 -7.64 -12.35 -19.09
N SER A 73 -8.95 -12.57 -18.95
CA SER A 73 -9.71 -12.14 -17.77
C SER A 73 -9.15 -12.72 -16.47
N LYS A 74 -8.89 -14.04 -16.47
CA LYS A 74 -8.36 -14.76 -15.31
C LYS A 74 -6.97 -14.26 -14.92
N ASN A 75 -6.07 -14.09 -15.89
CA ASN A 75 -4.72 -13.61 -15.62
C ASN A 75 -4.72 -12.15 -15.18
N PHE A 76 -5.55 -11.30 -15.78
CA PHE A 76 -5.68 -9.91 -15.38
C PHE A 76 -6.19 -9.75 -13.94
N SER A 77 -7.21 -10.53 -13.56
CA SER A 77 -7.73 -10.53 -12.20
C SER A 77 -6.65 -10.94 -11.19
N LYS A 78 -5.89 -11.99 -11.49
CA LYS A 78 -4.76 -12.44 -10.66
C LYS A 78 -3.67 -11.37 -10.51
N VAL A 79 -3.27 -10.74 -11.62
CA VAL A 79 -2.26 -9.67 -11.62
C VAL A 79 -2.74 -8.48 -10.81
N SER A 80 -4.00 -8.05 -11.01
CA SER A 80 -4.58 -6.92 -10.29
C SER A 80 -4.69 -7.18 -8.79
N GLN A 81 -5.06 -8.39 -8.38
CA GLN A 81 -5.11 -8.79 -6.98
C GLN A 81 -3.71 -8.76 -6.35
N ALA A 82 -2.73 -9.44 -6.95
CA ALA A 82 -1.36 -9.46 -6.46
C ALA A 82 -0.75 -8.04 -6.38
N PHE A 83 -1.09 -7.18 -7.34
CA PHE A 83 -0.68 -5.78 -7.34
C PHE A 83 -1.29 -4.97 -6.19
N SER A 84 -2.58 -5.18 -5.91
CA SER A 84 -3.28 -4.56 -4.78
C SER A 84 -2.68 -4.99 -3.44
N GLU A 85 -2.36 -6.27 -3.29
CA GLU A 85 -1.70 -6.83 -2.11
C GLU A 85 -0.30 -6.22 -1.93
N ASN A 86 0.53 -6.20 -2.99
CA ASN A 86 1.85 -5.57 -2.98
C ASN A 86 1.79 -4.09 -2.54
N ASN A 87 0.85 -3.31 -3.04
CA ASN A 87 0.71 -1.90 -2.63
C ASN A 87 0.28 -1.74 -1.17
N SER A 88 -0.60 -2.61 -0.67
CA SER A 88 -0.96 -2.64 0.74
C SER A 88 0.25 -2.91 1.62
N ASP A 89 1.08 -3.88 1.24
CA ASP A 89 2.29 -4.21 1.98
C ASP A 89 3.34 -3.11 1.89
N LEU A 90 3.44 -2.37 0.77
CA LEU A 90 4.29 -1.17 0.68
C LEU A 90 3.89 -0.08 1.67
N GLU A 91 2.61 0.18 1.85
CA GLU A 91 2.14 1.17 2.84
C GLU A 91 2.47 0.72 4.27
N LYS A 92 2.23 -0.56 4.60
CA LYS A 92 2.63 -1.12 5.91
C LYS A 92 4.14 -1.02 6.13
N MET A 93 4.96 -1.24 5.10
CA MET A 93 6.41 -1.07 5.19
C MET A 93 6.81 0.37 5.46
N LYS A 94 6.16 1.36 4.82
CA LYS A 94 6.39 2.78 5.10
C LYS A 94 6.06 3.15 6.55
N GLU A 95 4.90 2.71 7.04
CA GLU A 95 4.49 2.91 8.44
C GLU A 95 5.46 2.25 9.43
N SER A 96 5.94 1.05 9.09
CA SER A 96 6.92 0.33 9.90
C SER A 96 8.24 1.11 9.99
N ILE A 97 8.75 1.65 8.86
CA ILE A 97 9.95 2.50 8.86
C ILE A 97 9.76 3.75 9.71
N GLN A 98 8.61 4.42 9.63
CA GLN A 98 8.32 5.58 10.48
C GLN A 98 8.33 5.22 11.97
N THR A 99 7.75 4.07 12.31
CA THR A 99 7.74 3.55 13.68
C THR A 99 9.16 3.25 14.17
N ILE A 100 10.00 2.60 13.35
CA ILE A 100 11.39 2.32 13.70
C ILE A 100 12.19 3.62 13.87
N ASN A 101 12.00 4.62 12.99
CA ASN A 101 12.65 5.94 13.14
C ASN A 101 12.26 6.63 14.46
N ARG A 102 10.99 6.56 14.86
CA ARG A 102 10.55 7.07 16.17
C ARG A 102 11.23 6.33 17.32
N GLN A 103 11.34 5.00 17.21
CA GLN A 103 12.00 4.17 18.20
C GLN A 103 13.49 4.49 18.32
N LEU A 104 14.19 4.69 17.19
CA LEU A 104 15.59 5.13 17.17
C LEU A 104 15.80 6.45 17.91
N LYS A 105 14.88 7.41 17.74
CA LYS A 105 14.96 8.69 18.47
C LYS A 105 14.86 8.48 19.99
N ILE A 106 13.88 7.71 20.45
CA ILE A 106 13.71 7.39 21.88
C ILE A 106 14.95 6.69 22.42
N SER A 107 15.47 5.73 21.68
CA SER A 107 16.63 4.96 22.10
C SER A 107 17.91 5.81 22.11
N ASN A 108 18.04 6.80 21.21
CA ASN A 108 19.13 7.78 21.25
C ASN A 108 19.05 8.68 22.51
N ASP A 109 17.84 9.10 22.90
CA ASP A 109 17.63 9.83 24.16
C ASP A 109 18.04 8.98 25.38
N SER A 110 17.73 7.67 25.36
CA SER A 110 18.20 6.74 26.40
C SER A 110 19.73 6.63 26.46
N LEU A 111 20.43 6.69 25.31
CA LEU A 111 21.89 6.69 25.27
C LEU A 111 22.48 7.97 25.89
N LEU A 112 21.85 9.13 25.64
CA LEU A 112 22.23 10.39 26.30
C LEU A 112 22.07 10.31 27.82
N ASN A 113 20.95 9.78 28.30
CA ASN A 113 20.72 9.57 29.73
C ASN A 113 21.76 8.62 30.34
N LEU A 114 22.09 7.52 29.64
CA LEU A 114 23.11 6.58 30.09
C LEU A 114 24.50 7.23 30.20
N ASN A 115 24.87 8.08 29.23
CA ASN A 115 26.11 8.85 29.30
C ASN A 115 26.13 9.84 30.47
N GLN A 116 25.00 10.46 30.81
CA GLN A 116 24.89 11.29 32.01
C GLN A 116 25.08 10.46 33.28
N THR A 117 24.51 9.25 33.36
CA THR A 117 24.72 8.32 34.47
C THR A 117 26.19 7.93 34.59
N LEU A 118 26.89 7.64 33.50
CA LEU A 118 28.33 7.36 33.50
C LEU A 118 29.15 8.56 34.03
N GLY A 119 28.77 9.78 33.63
CA GLY A 119 29.37 11.01 34.16
C GLY A 119 29.15 11.18 35.67
N ALA A 120 27.95 10.88 36.16
CA ALA A 120 27.64 10.91 37.59
C ALA A 120 28.43 9.84 38.38
N MET A 121 28.57 8.63 37.82
CA MET A 121 29.36 7.55 38.43
C MET A 121 30.85 7.90 38.54
N THR A 122 31.39 8.62 37.55
CA THR A 122 32.77 9.13 37.61
C THR A 122 32.95 10.07 38.80
N LYS A 123 32.00 10.99 39.02
CA LYS A 123 32.02 11.90 40.18
C LYS A 123 31.88 11.17 41.52
N ILE A 124 31.05 10.12 41.56
CA ILE A 124 30.90 9.26 42.75
C ILE A 124 32.24 8.59 43.09
N LYS A 125 32.93 8.04 42.08
CA LYS A 125 34.25 7.41 42.26
C LYS A 125 35.26 8.41 42.85
N GLU A 126 35.38 9.59 42.28
CA GLU A 126 36.26 10.66 42.81
C GLU A 126 35.88 11.08 44.24
N GLY A 127 34.57 11.13 44.54
CA GLY A 127 34.06 11.43 45.86
C GLY A 127 34.45 10.38 46.90
N LEU A 128 34.40 9.09 46.54
CA LEU A 128 34.81 7.99 47.42
C LEU A 128 36.30 7.98 47.68
N GLU A 129 37.12 8.31 46.68
CA GLU A 129 38.57 8.44 46.86
C GLU A 129 38.90 9.54 47.88
N ARG A 130 38.33 10.74 47.73
CA ARG A 130 38.48 11.83 48.71
C ARG A 130 37.92 11.47 50.11
N ASN A 131 36.82 10.72 50.16
CA ASN A 131 36.25 10.26 51.43
C ASN A 131 37.22 9.30 52.14
N ASN A 132 37.80 8.35 51.41
CA ASN A 132 38.77 7.41 51.97
C ASN A 132 40.04 8.12 52.48
N GLU A 133 40.54 9.12 51.76
CA GLU A 133 41.65 9.98 52.24
C GLU A 133 41.28 10.69 53.55
N SER A 134 40.06 11.23 53.64
CA SER A 134 39.55 11.89 54.85
C SER A 134 39.44 10.92 56.04
N LEU A 135 38.95 9.69 55.79
CA LEU A 135 38.87 8.65 56.82
C LEU A 135 40.26 8.21 57.31
N GLN A 136 41.25 8.14 56.42
CA GLN A 136 42.65 7.86 56.82
C GLN A 136 43.21 8.94 57.75
N LEU A 137 42.93 10.21 57.47
CA LEU A 137 43.33 11.32 58.33
C LEU A 137 42.69 11.20 59.72
N VAL A 138 41.41 10.80 59.81
CA VAL A 138 40.74 10.59 61.11
C VAL A 138 41.44 9.48 61.90
N ILE A 139 41.82 8.37 61.26
CA ILE A 139 42.59 7.28 61.92
C ILE A 139 43.94 7.80 62.46
N GLU A 140 44.64 8.64 61.70
CA GLU A 140 45.89 9.25 62.17
C GLU A 140 45.66 10.10 63.43
N LYS A 141 44.58 10.90 63.46
CA LYS A 141 44.25 11.74 64.61
C LYS A 141 43.80 10.93 65.82
N THR A 142 43.04 9.84 65.64
CA THR A 142 42.65 8.98 66.78
C THR A 142 43.85 8.28 67.40
N LYS A 143 44.81 7.83 66.60
CA LYS A 143 46.09 7.29 67.09
C LYS A 143 46.85 8.32 67.92
N PHE A 144 46.93 9.55 67.43
CA PHE A 144 47.59 10.62 68.18
C PHE A 144 46.90 10.92 69.53
N ILE A 145 45.56 10.87 69.59
CA ILE A 145 44.82 11.02 70.86
C ILE A 145 45.07 9.83 71.79
N GLU A 146 45.15 8.60 71.25
CA GLU A 146 45.50 7.40 72.02
C GLU A 146 46.91 7.52 72.63
N GLU A 147 47.89 8.02 71.87
CA GLU A 147 49.25 8.31 72.33
C GLU A 147 49.27 9.36 73.46
N ILE A 148 48.56 10.48 73.29
CA ILE A 148 48.43 11.52 74.33
C ILE A 148 47.79 10.94 75.58
N SER A 149 46.72 10.16 75.42
CA SER A 149 46.02 9.50 76.53
C SER A 149 46.94 8.56 77.29
N PHE A 150 47.75 7.78 76.59
CA PHE A 150 48.74 6.90 77.20
C PHE A 150 49.81 7.69 77.98
N GLN A 151 50.32 8.78 77.41
CA GLN A 151 51.28 9.66 78.09
C GLN A 151 50.67 10.31 79.34
N ALA A 152 49.44 10.82 79.25
CA ALA A 152 48.72 11.42 80.38
C ALA A 152 48.49 10.40 81.50
N LYS A 153 48.18 9.15 81.16
CA LYS A 153 48.02 8.04 82.12
C LYS A 153 49.33 7.68 82.83
N LEU A 154 50.46 7.70 82.12
CA LEU A 154 51.78 7.51 82.74
C LEU A 154 52.15 8.68 83.66
N LEU A 155 51.87 9.91 83.23
CA LEU A 155 52.13 11.11 84.02
C LEU A 155 51.29 11.13 85.30
N SER A 156 50.01 10.78 85.20
CA SER A 156 49.11 10.68 86.36
C SER A 156 49.50 9.55 87.30
N PHE A 157 49.96 8.42 86.78
CA PHE A 157 50.47 7.31 87.60
C PHE A 157 51.72 7.74 88.40
N ASN A 158 52.66 8.44 87.77
CA ASN A 158 53.82 9.00 88.45
C ASN A 158 53.41 10.03 89.52
N ALA A 159 52.42 10.87 89.22
CA ALA A 159 51.87 11.83 90.18
C ALA A 159 51.17 11.15 91.37
N SER A 160 50.46 10.04 91.15
CA SER A 160 49.86 9.24 92.23
C SER A 160 50.92 8.64 93.16
N ILE A 161 52.05 8.18 92.61
CA ILE A 161 53.18 7.68 93.41
C ILE A 161 53.77 8.79 94.28
N GLU A 162 54.02 9.97 93.70
CA GLU A 162 54.60 11.09 94.44
C GLU A 162 53.63 11.64 95.50
N ALA A 163 52.32 11.67 95.19
CA ALA A 163 51.28 12.02 96.15
C ALA A 163 51.23 11.05 97.34
N ALA A 164 51.39 9.74 97.11
CA ALA A 164 51.49 8.75 98.17
C ALA A 164 52.78 8.95 99.00
N ARG A 165 53.89 9.30 98.35
CA ARG A 165 55.18 9.57 99.00
C ARG A 165 55.14 10.81 99.90
N ALA A 166 54.36 11.83 99.54
CA ALA A 166 54.16 13.05 100.33
C ALA A 166 53.23 12.86 101.55
N GLY A 167 52.64 11.67 101.74
CA GLY A 167 51.80 11.34 102.89
C GLY A 167 50.58 12.25 103.02
N GLU A 168 50.35 12.81 104.22
CA GLU A 168 49.17 13.66 104.50
C GLU A 168 49.13 14.93 103.63
N HIS A 169 50.27 15.47 103.23
CA HIS A 169 50.34 16.66 102.37
C HIS A 169 50.00 16.37 100.90
N GLY A 170 50.03 15.11 100.47
CA GLY A 170 49.75 14.67 99.10
C GLY A 170 48.30 14.26 98.83
N ARG A 171 47.41 14.23 99.83
CA ARG A 171 46.04 13.72 99.69
C ARG A 171 45.24 14.39 98.57
N GLY A 172 45.28 15.72 98.46
CA GLY A 172 44.61 16.45 97.38
C GLY A 172 45.17 16.15 96.00
N PHE A 173 46.49 16.02 95.88
CA PHE A 173 47.17 15.66 94.63
C PHE A 173 46.87 14.22 94.19
N SER A 174 46.70 13.30 95.13
CA SER A 174 46.33 11.91 94.86
C SER A 174 44.97 11.80 94.15
N VAL A 175 43.98 12.59 94.61
CA VAL A 175 42.64 12.64 94.00
C VAL A 175 42.72 13.17 92.57
N VAL A 176 43.46 14.26 92.35
CA VAL A 176 43.64 14.84 91.01
C VAL A 176 44.36 13.86 90.08
N ALA A 177 45.41 13.18 90.56
CA ALA A 177 46.13 12.19 89.78
C ALA A 177 45.25 11.00 89.39
N HIS A 178 44.39 10.51 90.30
CA HIS A 178 43.42 9.46 89.97
C HIS A 178 42.41 9.92 88.91
N GLU A 179 41.89 11.15 89.02
CA GLU A 179 40.94 11.70 88.06
C GLU A 179 41.55 11.86 86.66
N VAL A 180 42.80 12.33 86.57
CA VAL A 180 43.54 12.41 85.29
C VAL A 180 43.78 11.02 84.69
N ALA A 181 44.12 10.01 85.51
CA ALA A 181 44.30 8.63 85.04
C ALA A 181 43.00 8.03 84.48
N ASN A 182 41.88 8.33 85.13
CA ASN A 182 40.56 7.92 84.70
C ASN A 182 40.19 8.61 83.37
N LEU A 183 40.34 9.93 83.28
CA LEU A 183 40.08 10.71 82.06
C LEU A 183 40.94 10.23 80.88
N ALA A 184 42.22 9.95 81.12
CA ALA A 184 43.13 9.39 80.13
C ALA A 184 42.68 8.00 79.65
N THR A 185 42.20 7.14 80.56
CA THR A 185 41.67 5.82 80.20
C THR A 185 40.40 5.95 79.37
N THR A 186 39.46 6.82 79.77
CA THR A 186 38.24 7.09 79.01
C THR A 186 38.54 7.66 77.62
N SER A 187 39.52 8.58 77.51
CA SER A 187 39.91 9.18 76.23
C SER A 187 40.55 8.16 75.27
N SER A 188 41.37 7.25 75.80
CA SER A 188 41.93 6.13 75.02
C SER A 188 40.84 5.18 74.52
N LEU A 189 39.87 4.81 75.37
CA LEU A 189 38.74 3.97 74.98
C LEU A 189 37.89 4.63 73.88
N ALA A 190 37.54 5.91 74.05
CA ALA A 190 36.79 6.66 73.05
C ALA A 190 37.54 6.76 71.72
N SER A 191 38.86 6.97 71.75
CA SER A 191 39.69 7.03 70.54
C SER A 191 39.69 5.70 69.79
N LYS A 192 39.73 4.58 70.52
CA LYS A 192 39.65 3.24 69.95
C LYS A 192 38.27 2.96 69.32
N GLU A 193 37.19 3.34 69.99
CA GLU A 193 35.83 3.22 69.43
C GLU A 193 35.66 4.01 68.14
N ILE A 194 36.21 5.23 68.07
CA ILE A 194 36.22 6.03 66.83
C ILE A 194 37.05 5.33 65.74
N ALA A 195 38.22 4.80 66.07
CA ALA A 195 39.06 4.08 65.11
C ALA A 195 38.33 2.85 64.53
N ASP A 196 37.64 2.06 65.36
CA ASP A 196 36.86 0.91 64.93
C ASP A 196 35.67 1.33 64.04
N PHE A 197 34.96 2.41 64.40
CA PHE A 197 33.89 2.97 63.58
C PHE A 197 34.36 3.46 62.20
N VAL A 198 35.50 4.15 62.16
CA VAL A 198 36.10 4.64 60.91
C VAL A 198 36.56 3.48 60.05
N LYS A 199 37.14 2.43 60.64
CA LYS A 199 37.51 1.21 59.92
C LYS A 199 36.30 0.52 59.29
N SER A 200 35.18 0.45 60.02
CA SER A 200 33.91 -0.03 59.47
C SER A 200 33.43 0.84 58.29
N SER A 201 33.52 2.16 58.42
CA SER A 201 33.17 3.12 57.36
C SER A 201 34.05 2.99 56.11
N GLN A 202 35.33 2.65 56.27
CA GLN A 202 36.25 2.35 55.15
C GLN A 202 35.84 1.07 54.42
N ASN A 203 35.45 0.01 55.13
CA ASN A 203 34.96 -1.23 54.51
C ASN A 203 33.71 -0.96 53.66
N ILE A 204 32.74 -0.21 54.20
CA ILE A 204 31.53 0.20 53.44
C ILE A 204 31.90 1.03 52.21
N SER A 205 32.85 1.97 52.35
CA SER A 205 33.33 2.79 51.23
C SER A 205 34.00 1.94 50.14
N HIS A 206 34.71 0.87 50.52
CA HIS A 206 35.31 -0.08 49.59
C HIS A 206 34.25 -0.89 48.83
N GLU A 207 33.27 -1.46 49.53
CA GLU A 207 32.16 -2.19 48.90
C GLU A 207 31.39 -1.28 47.91
N PHE A 208 31.15 -0.02 48.29
CA PHE A 208 30.47 0.93 47.43
C PHE A 208 31.31 1.32 46.20
N LYS A 209 32.65 1.36 46.33
CA LYS A 209 33.56 1.57 45.20
C LYS A 209 33.48 0.41 44.20
N GLU A 210 33.54 -0.83 44.67
CA GLU A 210 33.42 -2.01 43.81
C GLU A 210 32.07 -2.04 43.08
N LEU A 211 30.97 -1.71 43.77
CA LEU A 211 29.66 -1.59 43.16
C LEU A 211 29.62 -0.49 42.09
N ALA A 212 30.19 0.68 42.37
CA ALA A 212 30.25 1.79 41.41
C ALA A 212 31.07 1.42 40.17
N GLU A 213 32.20 0.72 40.33
CA GLU A 213 33.02 0.24 39.22
C GLU A 213 32.30 -0.81 38.37
N SER A 214 31.59 -1.74 39.01
CA SER A 214 30.76 -2.74 38.32
C SER A 214 29.63 -2.09 37.50
N VAL A 215 28.90 -1.15 38.10
CA VAL A 215 27.85 -0.39 37.40
C VAL A 215 28.44 0.42 36.25
N PHE A 216 29.56 1.11 36.47
CA PHE A 216 30.23 1.88 35.42
C PHE A 216 30.66 1.01 34.22
N SER A 217 31.28 -0.14 34.50
CA SER A 217 31.71 -1.10 33.47
C SER A 217 30.52 -1.63 32.67
N ASN A 218 29.48 -2.12 33.35
CA ASN A 218 28.28 -2.64 32.70
C ASN A 218 27.56 -1.57 31.88
N SER A 219 27.41 -0.36 32.41
CA SER A 219 26.80 0.77 31.69
C SER A 219 27.63 1.18 30.47
N THR A 220 28.96 1.10 30.53
CA THR A 220 29.84 1.40 29.39
C THR A 220 29.69 0.37 28.28
N ILE A 221 29.67 -0.93 28.62
CA ILE A 221 29.41 -2.02 27.67
C ILE A 221 28.04 -1.83 27.03
N ASN A 222 27.00 -1.55 27.82
CA ASN A 222 25.66 -1.31 27.32
C ASN A 222 25.59 -0.10 26.38
N ALA A 223 26.28 1.00 26.71
CA ALA A 223 26.32 2.19 25.86
C ALA A 223 26.99 1.91 24.51
N GLN A 224 28.08 1.15 24.51
CA GLN A 224 28.79 0.75 23.29
C GLN A 224 27.95 -0.21 22.43
N GLY A 225 27.32 -1.21 23.06
CA GLY A 225 26.42 -2.14 22.37
C GLY A 225 25.26 -1.39 21.72
N LEU A 226 24.58 -0.54 22.48
CA LEU A 226 23.45 0.24 21.98
C LEU A 226 23.86 1.18 20.83
N LYS A 227 25.04 1.81 20.91
CA LYS A 227 25.57 2.64 19.83
C LYS A 227 25.77 1.84 18.54
N LYS A 228 26.37 0.65 18.64
CA LYS A 228 26.60 -0.24 17.51
C LYS A 228 25.27 -0.69 16.89
N ASP A 229 24.32 -1.09 17.72
CA ASP A 229 22.99 -1.51 17.27
C ASP A 229 22.28 -0.38 16.51
N PHE A 230 22.45 0.89 16.93
CA PHE A 230 21.91 2.02 16.16
C PHE A 230 22.54 2.21 14.79
N GLU A 231 23.86 2.09 14.70
CA GLU A 231 24.56 2.20 13.42
C GLU A 231 24.06 1.12 12.45
N GLU A 232 23.90 -0.12 12.91
CA GLU A 232 23.37 -1.22 12.12
C GLU A 232 21.90 -1.00 11.70
N VAL A 233 21.03 -0.61 12.63
CA VAL A 233 19.61 -0.33 12.33
C VAL A 233 19.47 0.85 11.37
N THR A 234 20.28 1.90 11.51
CA THR A 234 20.25 3.06 10.63
C THR A 234 20.64 2.70 9.19
N LEU A 235 21.66 1.86 9.03
CA LEU A 235 22.05 1.33 7.71
C LEU A 235 20.93 0.49 7.11
N SER A 236 20.36 -0.45 7.88
CA SER A 236 19.25 -1.30 7.43
C SER A 236 18.01 -0.51 7.04
N LEU A 237 17.71 0.58 7.75
CA LEU A 237 16.62 1.50 7.39
C LEU A 237 16.88 2.21 6.07
N LYS A 238 18.11 2.67 5.83
CA LYS A 238 18.48 3.31 4.57
C LYS A 238 18.28 2.35 3.39
N ASP A 239 18.68 1.10 3.56
CA ASP A 239 18.51 0.07 2.54
C ASP A 239 17.02 -0.22 2.32
N SER A 240 16.24 -0.35 3.40
CA SER A 240 14.79 -0.55 3.34
C SER A 240 14.06 0.60 2.65
N MET A 241 14.46 1.85 2.88
CA MET A 241 13.91 3.02 2.19
C MET A 241 14.21 2.99 0.68
N SER A 242 15.44 2.65 0.31
CA SER A 242 15.82 2.52 -1.11
C SER A 242 15.03 1.40 -1.80
N PHE A 243 14.77 0.30 -1.07
CA PHE A 243 13.98 -0.82 -1.56
C PHE A 243 12.51 -0.43 -1.76
N ILE A 244 11.90 0.28 -0.81
CA ILE A 244 10.55 0.82 -0.95
C ILE A 244 10.45 1.76 -2.16
N GLN A 245 11.43 2.65 -2.37
CA GLN A 245 11.44 3.55 -3.52
C GLN A 245 11.46 2.77 -4.85
N ARG A 246 12.31 1.74 -4.94
CA ARG A 246 12.37 0.86 -6.11
C ARG A 246 11.05 0.13 -6.37
N ILE A 247 10.44 -0.46 -5.34
CA ILE A 247 9.16 -1.14 -5.53
C ILE A 247 8.06 -0.14 -5.87
N SER A 248 8.05 1.06 -5.27
CA SER A 248 7.08 2.10 -5.61
C SER A 248 7.15 2.46 -7.10
N SER A 249 8.36 2.66 -7.64
CA SER A 249 8.56 2.92 -9.06
C SER A 249 8.11 1.74 -9.93
N GLN A 250 8.45 0.51 -9.54
CA GLN A 250 8.00 -0.70 -10.24
C GLN A 250 6.47 -0.86 -10.17
N SER A 251 5.86 -0.39 -9.09
CA SER A 251 4.41 -0.42 -8.90
C SER A 251 3.71 0.54 -9.86
N ASP A 252 4.26 1.75 -10.03
CA ASP A 252 3.78 2.71 -11.01
C ASP A 252 3.90 2.17 -12.45
N GLU A 253 5.03 1.54 -12.81
CA GLU A 253 5.20 0.87 -14.10
C GLU A 253 4.18 -0.27 -14.31
N THR A 254 3.96 -1.09 -13.28
CA THR A 254 3.00 -2.19 -13.34
C THR A 254 1.57 -1.68 -13.52
N THR A 255 1.23 -0.52 -12.93
CA THR A 255 -0.05 0.16 -13.17
C THR A 255 -0.23 0.51 -14.64
N HIS A 256 0.80 1.05 -15.28
CA HIS A 256 0.77 1.35 -16.72
C HIS A 256 0.65 0.08 -17.57
N LEU A 257 1.36 -0.99 -17.22
CA LEU A 257 1.26 -2.27 -17.91
C LEU A 257 -0.15 -2.87 -17.82
N ILE A 258 -0.79 -2.80 -16.65
CA ILE A 258 -2.18 -3.22 -16.44
C ILE A 258 -3.10 -2.44 -17.38
N GLY A 259 -2.96 -1.10 -17.45
CA GLY A 259 -3.75 -0.26 -18.36
C GLY A 259 -3.54 -0.60 -19.85
N ASN A 260 -2.30 -0.88 -20.25
CA ASN A 260 -1.98 -1.28 -21.63
C ASN A 260 -2.56 -2.66 -21.99
N ILE A 261 -2.51 -3.62 -21.06
CA ILE A 261 -3.14 -4.94 -21.22
C ILE A 261 -4.65 -4.77 -21.36
N GLU A 262 -5.26 -3.91 -20.54
CA GLU A 262 -6.69 -3.60 -20.59
C GLU A 262 -7.10 -3.09 -21.99
N ALA A 263 -6.39 -2.07 -22.48
CA ALA A 263 -6.65 -1.45 -23.78
C ALA A 263 -6.42 -2.44 -24.94
N SER A 264 -5.27 -3.12 -24.96
CA SER A 264 -4.93 -4.10 -25.99
C SER A 264 -5.92 -5.27 -26.04
N SER A 265 -6.35 -5.75 -24.88
CA SER A 265 -7.35 -6.82 -24.78
C SER A 265 -8.70 -6.37 -25.34
N LYS A 266 -9.12 -5.14 -25.03
CA LYS A 266 -10.35 -4.55 -25.60
C LYS A 266 -10.27 -4.44 -27.12
N THR A 267 -9.15 -3.97 -27.68
CA THR A 267 -8.98 -3.88 -29.13
C THR A 267 -8.96 -5.26 -29.78
N SER A 268 -8.27 -6.23 -29.21
CA SER A 268 -8.21 -7.61 -29.71
C SER A 268 -9.60 -8.26 -29.74
N LEU A 269 -10.39 -8.01 -28.68
CA LEU A 269 -11.80 -8.41 -28.59
C LEU A 269 -12.66 -7.82 -29.69
N GLU A 270 -12.57 -6.51 -29.90
CA GLU A 270 -13.35 -5.81 -30.91
C GLU A 270 -12.99 -6.28 -32.32
N SER A 271 -11.70 -6.52 -32.59
CA SER A 271 -11.21 -7.08 -33.86
C SER A 271 -11.72 -8.49 -34.09
N LEU A 272 -11.74 -9.36 -33.08
CA LEU A 272 -12.22 -10.73 -33.21
C LEU A 272 -13.73 -10.77 -33.46
N ILE A 273 -14.51 -9.92 -32.77
CA ILE A 273 -15.95 -9.75 -33.04
C ILE A 273 -16.20 -9.23 -34.45
N LYS A 274 -15.35 -8.35 -34.97
CA LYS A 274 -15.45 -7.85 -36.34
C LYS A 274 -15.17 -8.96 -37.35
N LEU A 275 -14.04 -9.66 -37.23
CA LEU A 275 -13.65 -10.78 -38.11
C LEU A 275 -14.72 -11.88 -38.19
N LEU A 276 -15.25 -12.31 -37.05
CA LEU A 276 -16.30 -13.34 -37.01
C LEU A 276 -17.57 -12.87 -37.72
N SER A 277 -17.90 -11.59 -37.59
CA SER A 277 -19.08 -11.02 -38.22
C SER A 277 -18.91 -10.80 -39.72
N ASP A 278 -17.73 -10.38 -40.15
CA ASP A 278 -17.44 -10.22 -41.58
C ASP A 278 -17.50 -11.59 -42.25
N SER A 279 -16.91 -12.62 -41.63
CA SER A 279 -17.02 -14.02 -42.06
C SER A 279 -18.47 -14.51 -42.09
N LEU A 280 -19.27 -14.15 -41.08
CA LEU A 280 -20.69 -14.50 -41.05
C LEU A 280 -21.48 -13.86 -42.20
N GLY A 281 -21.17 -12.61 -42.52
CA GLY A 281 -21.78 -11.86 -43.63
C GLY A 281 -21.44 -12.45 -45.00
N GLU A 282 -20.18 -12.82 -45.23
CA GLU A 282 -19.74 -13.47 -46.47
C GLU A 282 -20.47 -14.79 -46.72
N VAL A 283 -20.67 -15.57 -45.66
CA VAL A 283 -21.22 -16.92 -45.77
C VAL A 283 -22.73 -16.87 -45.90
N THR A 284 -23.41 -16.06 -45.08
CA THR A 284 -24.88 -16.00 -45.11
C THR A 284 -25.45 -15.24 -46.30
N GLY A 285 -24.64 -14.49 -47.05
CA GLY A 285 -25.11 -13.54 -48.07
C GLY A 285 -25.93 -12.38 -47.49
N LYS A 286 -26.13 -12.35 -46.17
CA LYS A 286 -26.77 -11.26 -45.44
C LYS A 286 -25.66 -10.26 -45.13
N ARG A 287 -25.32 -9.41 -46.10
CA ARG A 287 -24.43 -8.26 -45.85
C ARG A 287 -25.27 -7.12 -45.29
N ILE A 288 -24.77 -6.44 -44.25
CA ILE A 288 -25.30 -5.12 -43.89
C ILE A 288 -24.87 -4.21 -45.04
N GLU A 289 -25.84 -3.66 -45.75
CA GLU A 289 -25.55 -2.71 -46.82
C GLU A 289 -25.25 -1.36 -46.16
N ASP A 290 -23.99 -0.93 -46.25
CA ASP A 290 -23.58 0.41 -45.87
C ASP A 290 -24.02 1.37 -47.00
N LEU A 291 -24.91 2.30 -46.66
CA LEU A 291 -25.38 3.32 -47.58
C LEU A 291 -24.64 4.61 -47.33
N SER A 292 -24.17 5.23 -48.41
CA SER A 292 -23.69 6.60 -48.37
C SER A 292 -24.83 7.54 -47.93
N VAL A 293 -24.49 8.72 -47.44
CA VAL A 293 -25.49 9.72 -47.03
C VAL A 293 -26.38 10.15 -48.21
N GLN A 294 -25.79 10.26 -49.41
CA GLN A 294 -26.49 10.58 -50.64
C GLN A 294 -27.48 9.48 -51.04
N ASP A 295 -27.03 8.22 -51.04
CA ASP A 295 -27.89 7.07 -51.36
C ASP A 295 -29.00 6.92 -50.33
N THR A 296 -28.68 7.18 -49.05
CA THR A 296 -29.65 7.15 -47.97
C THR A 296 -30.76 8.17 -48.21
N ASN A 297 -30.39 9.41 -48.57
CA ASN A 297 -31.34 10.48 -48.85
C ASN A 297 -32.27 10.16 -50.03
N LEU A 298 -31.76 9.52 -51.08
CA LEU A 298 -32.55 9.11 -52.25
C LEU A 298 -33.49 7.94 -51.95
N ARG A 299 -33.23 7.16 -50.90
CA ARG A 299 -33.94 5.92 -50.59
C ARG A 299 -34.75 5.99 -49.29
N LEU A 300 -34.92 7.16 -48.67
CA LEU A 300 -35.60 7.29 -47.38
C LEU A 300 -37.00 6.65 -47.38
N ASP A 301 -37.76 6.82 -48.46
CA ASP A 301 -39.12 6.28 -48.59
C ASP A 301 -39.17 4.76 -48.80
N GLN A 302 -38.02 4.11 -49.01
CA GLN A 302 -37.92 2.65 -49.17
C GLN A 302 -37.76 1.93 -47.82
N PHE A 303 -37.51 2.65 -46.73
CA PHE A 303 -37.35 2.05 -45.41
C PHE A 303 -38.69 2.01 -44.70
N TYR A 304 -39.03 0.82 -44.21
CA TYR A 304 -40.16 0.64 -43.30
C TYR A 304 -39.96 1.47 -42.02
N LYS A 305 -38.73 1.53 -41.53
CA LYS A 305 -38.37 2.35 -40.37
C LYS A 305 -36.91 2.80 -40.40
N ILE A 306 -36.68 4.05 -40.01
CA ILE A 306 -35.36 4.61 -39.76
C ILE A 306 -35.15 4.65 -38.25
N ILE A 307 -34.13 3.95 -37.77
CA ILE A 307 -33.86 3.74 -36.35
C ILE A 307 -32.58 4.49 -35.97
N ASP A 308 -32.72 5.51 -35.13
CA ASP A 308 -31.58 6.23 -34.58
C ASP A 308 -31.19 5.64 -33.23
N VAL A 309 -29.92 5.23 -33.12
CA VAL A 309 -29.40 4.53 -31.96
C VAL A 309 -28.50 5.37 -31.07
N ARG A 310 -28.54 6.69 -31.24
CA ARG A 310 -27.88 7.66 -30.37
C ARG A 310 -28.55 7.75 -29.00
N GLN A 311 -27.95 8.53 -28.10
CA GLN A 311 -28.55 8.91 -26.83
C GLN A 311 -29.56 10.07 -27.04
N LEU A 312 -30.54 10.20 -26.13
CA LEU A 312 -31.55 11.27 -26.20
C LEU A 312 -30.92 12.68 -26.25
N LYS A 313 -29.80 12.89 -25.55
CA LYS A 313 -29.05 14.15 -25.59
C LYS A 313 -28.52 14.47 -26.99
N GLU A 314 -28.05 13.45 -27.72
CA GLU A 314 -27.52 13.62 -29.09
C GLU A 314 -28.63 13.65 -30.14
N TRP A 315 -29.82 13.10 -29.84
CA TRP A 315 -31.01 13.21 -30.70
C TRP A 315 -31.51 14.65 -30.79
N ASN A 316 -31.49 15.36 -29.66
CA ASN A 316 -31.93 16.75 -29.52
C ASN A 316 -30.81 17.79 -29.76
N ASP A 317 -29.60 17.37 -30.12
CA ASP A 317 -28.49 18.28 -30.30
C ASP A 317 -28.53 19.01 -31.66
N GLU A 318 -27.45 19.74 -31.96
CA GLU A 318 -27.36 20.55 -33.15
C GLU A 318 -27.39 19.78 -34.49
N LEU A 319 -27.22 18.45 -34.46
CA LEU A 319 -27.29 17.60 -35.64
C LEU A 319 -28.74 17.27 -36.04
N GLY A 320 -29.69 17.43 -35.12
CA GLY A 320 -31.07 16.97 -35.31
C GLY A 320 -31.14 15.49 -35.67
N HIS A 321 -32.20 15.08 -36.36
CA HIS A 321 -32.43 13.71 -36.84
C HIS A 321 -33.08 13.70 -38.23
N ILE A 322 -33.03 12.55 -38.91
CA ILE A 322 -33.69 12.36 -40.21
C ILE A 322 -35.22 12.40 -40.02
N LYS A 323 -35.95 12.83 -41.05
CA LYS A 323 -37.41 12.82 -41.06
C LYS A 323 -37.94 11.42 -40.75
N ASN A 324 -38.96 11.33 -39.88
CA ASN A 324 -39.61 10.07 -39.50
C ASN A 324 -38.68 9.02 -38.87
N ALA A 325 -37.48 9.42 -38.42
CA ALA A 325 -36.64 8.54 -37.63
C ALA A 325 -37.26 8.31 -36.24
N GLU A 326 -37.02 7.13 -35.68
CA GLU A 326 -37.42 6.79 -34.31
C GLU A 326 -36.19 6.55 -33.45
N LEU A 327 -36.16 7.15 -32.25
CA LEU A 327 -35.08 6.97 -31.29
C LEU A 327 -35.20 5.62 -30.58
N MET A 328 -34.29 4.70 -30.89
CA MET A 328 -34.11 3.44 -30.17
C MET A 328 -32.65 3.33 -29.74
N THR A 329 -32.32 3.91 -28.59
CA THR A 329 -30.94 4.00 -28.12
C THR A 329 -30.26 2.63 -28.05
N LEU A 330 -28.99 2.56 -28.44
CA LEU A 330 -28.21 1.31 -28.38
C LEU A 330 -27.99 0.82 -26.94
N GLN A 331 -28.11 1.71 -25.94
CA GLN A 331 -27.78 1.42 -24.54
C GLN A 331 -29.02 0.99 -23.73
N ASP A 332 -30.23 1.35 -24.16
CA ASP A 332 -31.49 1.02 -23.48
C ASP A 332 -32.16 -0.24 -24.07
N ASN A 333 -31.42 -1.35 -24.09
CA ASN A 333 -31.94 -2.68 -24.44
C ASN A 333 -32.64 -2.70 -25.82
N LEU A 334 -31.91 -2.26 -26.85
CA LEU A 334 -32.35 -2.19 -28.25
C LEU A 334 -33.03 -3.49 -28.70
N GLU A 335 -32.52 -4.65 -28.28
CA GLU A 335 -33.05 -5.97 -28.58
C GLU A 335 -34.52 -6.10 -28.19
N LYS A 336 -34.93 -5.52 -27.05
CA LYS A 336 -36.32 -5.56 -26.60
C LYS A 336 -37.22 -4.74 -27.54
N LYS A 337 -36.76 -3.58 -28.01
CA LYS A 337 -37.51 -2.70 -28.92
C LYS A 337 -37.62 -3.28 -30.34
N LEU A 338 -36.61 -4.01 -30.78
CA LEU A 338 -36.61 -4.67 -32.08
C LEU A 338 -37.48 -5.95 -32.09
N LYS A 339 -37.78 -6.53 -30.93
CA LYS A 339 -38.44 -7.84 -30.84
C LYS A 339 -39.74 -7.94 -31.63
N ASP A 340 -40.55 -6.88 -31.62
CA ASP A 340 -41.90 -6.87 -32.20
C ASP A 340 -41.96 -6.37 -33.65
N LEU A 341 -40.82 -6.02 -34.26
CA LEU A 341 -40.76 -5.50 -35.62
C LEU A 341 -40.72 -6.61 -36.70
N PRO A 342 -41.38 -6.45 -37.85
CA PRO A 342 -41.32 -7.41 -38.96
C PRO A 342 -39.89 -7.72 -39.45
N ARG A 343 -39.52 -9.00 -39.61
CA ARG A 343 -38.14 -9.40 -39.97
C ARG A 343 -37.79 -9.25 -41.46
N SER A 344 -38.80 -9.15 -42.32
CA SER A 344 -38.67 -9.06 -43.79
C SER A 344 -38.61 -7.64 -44.33
N GLU A 345 -38.90 -6.64 -43.50
CA GLU A 345 -38.96 -5.23 -43.86
C GLU A 345 -37.58 -4.56 -43.90
N ARG A 346 -37.48 -3.40 -44.55
CA ARG A 346 -36.23 -2.65 -44.73
C ARG A 346 -36.02 -1.69 -43.55
N TYR A 347 -34.92 -1.84 -42.82
CA TYR A 347 -34.56 -0.97 -41.68
C TYR A 347 -33.25 -0.26 -41.90
N LEU A 348 -33.25 1.06 -41.75
CA LEU A 348 -32.04 1.87 -41.76
C LEU A 348 -31.63 2.21 -40.33
N PHE A 349 -30.37 1.93 -39.96
CA PHE A 349 -29.81 2.33 -38.68
C PHE A 349 -28.91 3.55 -38.83
N VAL A 350 -29.10 4.51 -37.93
CA VAL A 350 -28.40 5.79 -37.92
C VAL A 350 -27.81 6.05 -36.55
N CYS A 351 -26.61 6.62 -36.51
CA CYS A 351 -26.06 7.17 -35.27
C CYS A 351 -25.27 8.45 -35.56
N ARG A 352 -24.45 8.92 -34.62
CA ARG A 352 -23.66 10.15 -34.83
C ARG A 352 -22.63 10.01 -35.95
N SER A 353 -21.83 8.94 -35.95
CA SER A 353 -20.66 8.77 -36.84
C SER A 353 -20.65 7.46 -37.65
N GLY A 354 -21.71 6.66 -37.59
CA GLY A 354 -21.83 5.35 -38.28
C GLY A 354 -21.44 4.12 -37.44
N GLY A 355 -20.54 4.26 -36.45
CA GLY A 355 -20.04 3.09 -35.70
C GLY A 355 -21.08 2.38 -34.83
N ARG A 356 -21.96 3.13 -34.16
CA ARG A 356 -23.03 2.55 -33.31
C ARG A 356 -24.18 1.97 -34.15
N SER A 357 -24.51 2.61 -35.26
CA SER A 357 -25.55 2.14 -36.18
C SER A 357 -25.13 0.87 -36.91
N ALA A 358 -23.85 0.73 -37.30
CA ALA A 358 -23.33 -0.53 -37.82
C ALA A 358 -23.48 -1.67 -36.79
N LYS A 359 -23.20 -1.38 -35.51
CA LYS A 359 -23.43 -2.33 -34.41
C LYS A 359 -24.91 -2.65 -34.19
N ALA A 360 -25.81 -1.66 -34.30
CA ALA A 360 -27.24 -1.84 -34.15
C ALA A 360 -27.89 -2.62 -35.31
N ALA A 361 -27.52 -2.29 -36.55
CA ALA A 361 -27.91 -3.04 -37.75
C ALA A 361 -27.50 -4.51 -37.62
N ARG A 362 -26.31 -4.74 -37.05
CA ARG A 362 -25.82 -6.09 -36.76
C ARG A 362 -26.63 -6.81 -35.68
N ILE A 363 -27.02 -6.12 -34.61
CA ILE A 363 -27.93 -6.69 -33.61
C ILE A 363 -29.25 -7.09 -34.27
N ALA A 364 -29.84 -6.22 -35.09
CA ALA A 364 -31.04 -6.54 -35.84
C ALA A 364 -30.84 -7.74 -36.78
N GLN A 365 -29.74 -7.79 -37.51
CA GLN A 365 -29.41 -8.92 -38.37
C GLN A 365 -29.34 -10.25 -37.59
N MET A 366 -28.67 -10.24 -36.43
CA MET A 366 -28.62 -11.38 -35.51
C MET A 366 -30.01 -11.72 -34.97
N MET A 367 -30.91 -10.74 -34.80
CA MET A 367 -32.31 -11.00 -34.44
C MET A 367 -33.16 -11.56 -35.59
N GLY A 368 -32.55 -11.89 -36.72
CA GLY A 368 -33.19 -12.51 -37.88
C GLY A 368 -33.74 -11.51 -38.90
N PHE A 369 -33.45 -10.21 -38.76
CA PHE A 369 -33.84 -9.23 -39.76
C PHE A 369 -33.03 -9.44 -41.04
N THR A 370 -33.72 -9.39 -42.18
CA THR A 370 -33.15 -9.81 -43.47
C THR A 370 -32.70 -8.65 -44.35
N LYS A 371 -33.24 -7.44 -44.14
CA LYS A 371 -32.94 -6.23 -44.93
C LYS A 371 -32.58 -5.08 -43.99
N VAL A 372 -31.34 -5.07 -43.52
CA VAL A 372 -30.82 -4.05 -42.59
C VAL A 372 -29.70 -3.25 -43.24
N TYR A 373 -29.74 -1.95 -43.03
CA TYR A 373 -28.86 -0.98 -43.68
C TYR A 373 -28.23 -0.11 -42.60
N ASN A 374 -26.98 0.27 -42.79
CA ASN A 374 -26.30 1.23 -41.94
C ASN A 374 -26.00 2.49 -42.75
N MET A 375 -26.26 3.66 -42.17
CA MET A 375 -25.86 4.92 -42.80
C MET A 375 -24.40 5.23 -42.47
N GLU A 376 -23.53 5.18 -43.48
CA GLU A 376 -22.11 5.41 -43.32
C GLU A 376 -21.82 6.86 -42.89
N GLY A 377 -20.97 7.05 -41.89
CA GLY A 377 -20.62 8.36 -41.34
C GLY A 377 -21.71 9.07 -40.53
N GLY A 378 -22.92 8.49 -40.45
CA GLY A 378 -23.98 8.94 -39.54
C GLY A 378 -24.43 10.38 -39.75
N MET A 379 -25.07 10.95 -38.72
CA MET A 379 -25.63 12.30 -38.76
C MET A 379 -24.59 13.41 -38.93
N LEU A 380 -23.31 13.15 -38.62
CA LEU A 380 -22.22 14.08 -38.94
C LEU A 380 -22.11 14.28 -40.45
N LYS A 381 -21.91 13.19 -41.20
CA LYS A 381 -21.88 13.27 -42.68
C LYS A 381 -23.22 13.77 -43.23
N TRP A 382 -24.35 13.42 -42.63
CA TRP A 382 -25.67 13.93 -43.05
C TRP A 382 -25.73 15.47 -43.03
N LYS A 383 -25.25 16.08 -41.94
CA LYS A 383 -25.19 17.54 -41.79
C LYS A 383 -24.15 18.16 -42.72
N ASP A 384 -22.99 17.54 -42.88
CA ASP A 384 -21.93 18.05 -43.77
C ASP A 384 -22.37 18.15 -45.24
N HIS A 385 -23.29 17.28 -45.66
CA HIS A 385 -23.89 17.32 -47.00
C HIS A 385 -25.09 18.28 -47.12
N GLY A 386 -25.37 19.08 -46.09
CA GLY A 386 -26.44 20.09 -46.10
C GLY A 386 -27.85 19.50 -46.18
N LEU A 387 -28.04 18.23 -45.81
CA LEU A 387 -29.32 17.56 -45.93
C LEU A 387 -30.28 17.97 -44.81
N PRO A 388 -31.61 17.97 -45.07
CA PRO A 388 -32.60 18.37 -44.06
C PRO A 388 -32.51 17.52 -42.79
N SER A 389 -32.49 18.19 -41.64
CA SER A 389 -32.57 17.56 -40.31
C SER A 389 -33.70 18.19 -39.52
N TYR A 390 -34.38 17.39 -38.72
CA TYR A 390 -35.51 17.79 -37.90
C TYR A 390 -35.09 17.82 -36.44
N ARG A 391 -35.77 18.65 -35.66
CA ARG A 391 -35.66 18.67 -34.22
C ARG A 391 -37.07 18.68 -33.66
N ASP A 392 -37.32 17.79 -32.72
CA ASP A 392 -38.56 17.83 -31.97
C ASP A 392 -38.57 19.12 -31.15
N THR A 393 -39.37 20.10 -31.58
CA THR A 393 -39.60 21.32 -30.80
C THR A 393 -40.49 20.97 -29.61
N LYS A 394 -39.92 20.33 -28.59
CA LYS A 394 -40.44 20.24 -27.22
C LYS A 394 -39.40 19.63 -26.27
N ALA A 395 -38.59 20.51 -25.69
CA ALA A 395 -38.20 20.53 -24.27
C ALA A 395 -37.17 21.66 -24.09
N ALA A 396 -37.69 22.87 -23.82
CA ALA A 396 -36.94 23.84 -23.03
C ALA A 396 -36.99 23.40 -21.57
#